data_AF-A0A3Q8YHC3-F1
#
_entry.id   AF-A0A3Q8YHC3-F1
#
_cell.length_a   1.000
_cell.length_b   1.000
_cell.length_c   1.000
_cell.angle_alpha   90.00
_cell.angle_beta   90.00
_cell.angle_gamma   90.00
#
_symmetry.space_group_name_H-M   'P 1'
#
loop_
_entity.id
_entity.type
_entity.pdbx_description
1 polymer ?
#
loop_
_entity_poly.entity_id
_entity_poly.type
_entity_poly.pdbx_seq_one_letter_code
_entity_poly.pdbx_strand_id
1 'polypeptide(L)'
;MTIAERQAREAYDRENPWRPMNTAVRGDGLICELLFNDMVGDYGTPGMQFFLDNDGRWYRIDPPGEVFLSPSPINWRPAYVRLTPERRNYLRRKAKGDK
;
A
#
# COMPACT_ATOMS: atom_id res chain seq x y z
N MET A 1 13.25 13.68 -14.59
CA MET A 1 11.78 13.72 -14.72
C MET A 1 11.43 14.64 -15.87
N THR A 2 10.80 14.11 -16.90
CA THR A 2 10.32 14.85 -18.07
C THR A 2 8.93 15.45 -17.80
N ILE A 3 8.51 16.44 -18.61
CA ILE A 3 7.17 17.04 -18.49
C ILE A 3 6.07 15.98 -18.70
N ALA A 4 6.29 15.03 -19.59
CA ALA A 4 5.36 13.94 -19.86
C ALA A 4 5.18 12.99 -18.66
N GLU A 5 6.27 12.64 -17.97
CA GLU A 5 6.20 11.82 -16.74
C GLU A 5 5.45 12.55 -15.61
N ARG A 6 5.64 13.87 -15.48
CA ARG A 6 4.90 14.68 -14.50
C ARG A 6 3.40 14.72 -14.82
N GLN A 7 3.03 14.97 -16.08
CA GLN A 7 1.62 15.00 -16.50
C GLN A 7 0.94 13.64 -16.34
N ALA A 8 1.63 12.54 -16.65
CA ALA A 8 1.11 11.19 -16.44
C ALA A 8 0.88 10.89 -14.94
N ARG A 9 1.79 11.35 -14.07
CA ARG A 9 1.65 11.25 -12.61
C ARG A 9 0.43 12.03 -12.12
N GLU A 10 0.27 13.28 -12.56
CA GLU A 10 -0.84 14.15 -12.17
C GLU A 10 -2.20 13.60 -12.65
N ALA A 11 -2.27 13.07 -13.87
CA ALA A 11 -3.47 12.42 -14.39
C ALA A 11 -3.84 11.16 -13.57
N TYR A 12 -2.84 10.33 -13.25
CA TYR A 12 -3.02 9.16 -12.39
C TYR A 12 -3.49 9.55 -10.98
N ASP A 13 -2.90 10.58 -10.38
CA ASP A 13 -3.27 11.04 -9.04
C ASP A 13 -4.72 11.59 -9.01
N ARG A 14 -5.16 12.25 -10.09
CA ARG A 14 -6.54 12.73 -10.25
C ARG A 14 -7.56 11.58 -10.38
N GLU A 15 -7.20 10.52 -11.08
CA GLU A 15 -8.07 9.34 -11.26
C GLU A 15 -8.09 8.43 -10.03
N ASN A 16 -7.05 8.50 -9.19
CA ASN A 16 -6.83 7.61 -8.05
C ASN A 16 -6.67 8.40 -6.75
N PRO A 17 -7.74 9.05 -6.26
CA PRO A 17 -7.67 9.88 -5.07
C PRO A 17 -7.35 9.03 -3.83
N TRP A 18 -6.61 9.64 -2.90
CA TRP A 18 -6.39 9.09 -1.56
C TRP A 18 -7.72 8.94 -0.82
N ARG A 19 -7.91 7.77 -0.21
CA ARG A 19 -9.12 7.40 0.52
C ARG A 19 -8.84 7.30 2.01
N PRO A 20 -9.83 7.55 2.87
CA PRO A 20 -9.69 7.35 4.32
C PRO A 20 -9.39 5.89 4.66
N MET A 21 -8.53 5.64 5.65
CA MET A 21 -8.09 4.27 6.02
C MET A 21 -9.23 3.31 6.39
N ASN A 22 -10.30 3.82 6.99
CA ASN A 22 -11.48 3.01 7.37
C ASN A 22 -12.27 2.47 6.16
N THR A 23 -12.00 2.96 4.95
CA THR A 23 -12.64 2.47 3.71
C THR A 23 -11.90 1.29 3.06
N ALA A 24 -10.73 0.90 3.60
CA ALA A 24 -9.95 -0.20 3.07
C ALA A 24 -10.67 -1.54 3.29
N VAL A 25 -10.79 -2.32 2.21
CA VAL A 25 -11.39 -3.66 2.26
C VAL A 25 -10.34 -4.64 2.78
N ARG A 26 -10.69 -5.35 3.86
CA ARG A 26 -9.81 -6.38 4.44
C ARG A 26 -9.88 -7.65 3.61
N GLY A 27 -8.74 -8.25 3.34
CA GLY A 27 -8.71 -9.65 2.89
C GLY A 27 -9.06 -9.90 1.43
N ASP A 28 -9.39 -8.87 0.66
CA ASP A 28 -9.69 -9.01 -0.77
C ASP A 28 -8.41 -9.09 -1.63
N GLY A 29 -7.25 -8.89 -0.99
CA GLY A 29 -5.94 -8.94 -1.65
C GLY A 29 -5.68 -7.76 -2.58
N LEU A 30 -6.48 -6.69 -2.49
CA LEU A 30 -6.27 -5.48 -3.30
C LEU A 30 -4.91 -4.86 -2.99
N ILE A 31 -4.11 -4.68 -4.03
CA ILE A 31 -2.86 -3.96 -3.95
C ILE A 31 -3.18 -2.47 -3.84
N CYS A 32 -2.48 -1.79 -2.95
CA CYS A 32 -2.63 -0.36 -2.72
C CYS A 32 -1.30 0.32 -2.43
N GLU A 33 -1.31 1.63 -2.51
CA GLU A 33 -0.28 2.49 -1.95
C GLU A 33 -0.77 3.08 -0.63
N LEU A 34 0.16 3.34 0.29
CA LEU A 34 -0.11 3.95 1.59
C LEU A 34 0.54 5.32 1.68
N LEU A 35 -0.21 6.25 2.26
CA LEU A 35 0.26 7.58 2.64
C LEU A 35 0.55 7.58 4.14
N PHE A 36 1.75 8.01 4.52
CA PHE A 36 2.19 8.13 5.90
C PHE A 36 2.31 9.60 6.27
N ASN A 37 2.22 9.87 7.57
CA ASN A 37 2.51 11.17 8.15
C ASN A 37 3.63 10.99 9.18
N ASP A 38 4.63 11.87 9.14
CA ASP A 38 5.61 12.03 10.20
C ASP A 38 5.69 13.50 10.65
N MET A 39 6.64 13.79 11.56
CA MET A 39 6.85 15.13 12.11
C MET A 39 7.25 16.19 11.06
N VAL A 40 7.64 15.79 9.85
CA VAL A 40 8.07 16.66 8.74
C VAL A 40 6.96 16.83 7.70
N GLY A 41 5.98 15.93 7.66
CA GLY A 41 4.75 16.07 6.89
C GLY A 41 4.23 14.74 6.33
N ASP A 42 3.34 14.85 5.34
CA ASP A 42 2.79 13.69 4.64
C ASP A 42 3.76 13.25 3.55
N TYR A 43 4.08 11.95 3.53
CA TYR A 43 4.86 11.36 2.45
C TYR A 43 4.18 10.08 1.93
N GLY A 44 4.03 10.04 0.61
CA GLY A 44 3.67 8.81 -0.08
C GLY A 44 4.86 7.85 -0.08
N THR A 45 4.58 6.58 -0.37
CA THR A 45 5.61 5.56 -0.57
C THR A 45 5.71 5.20 -2.05
N PRO A 46 6.22 6.11 -2.90
CA PRO A 46 6.20 5.95 -4.35
C PRO A 46 6.92 4.66 -4.76
N GLY A 47 6.19 3.76 -5.42
CA GLY A 47 6.70 2.47 -5.87
C GLY A 47 6.67 1.36 -4.83
N MET A 48 6.26 1.63 -3.58
CA MET A 48 5.98 0.58 -2.61
C MET A 48 4.51 0.18 -2.69
N GLN A 49 4.29 -1.14 -2.69
CA GLN A 49 2.97 -1.72 -2.78
C GLN A 49 2.62 -2.48 -1.50
N PHE A 50 1.38 -2.36 -1.08
CA PHE A 50 0.86 -2.93 0.15
C PHE A 50 -0.46 -3.66 -0.10
N PHE A 51 -0.89 -4.45 0.88
CA PHE A 51 -2.23 -5.01 0.95
C PHE A 51 -2.68 -5.13 2.42
N LEU A 52 -4.00 -5.12 2.64
CA LEU A 52 -4.61 -5.35 3.94
C LEU A 52 -5.06 -6.81 4.05
N ASP A 53 -4.47 -7.60 4.94
CA ASP A 53 -4.89 -9.00 5.13
C ASP A 53 -6.15 -9.11 6.02
N ASN A 54 -6.70 -10.33 6.10
CA ASN A 54 -7.85 -10.67 6.93
C ASN A 54 -7.65 -10.36 8.43
N ASP A 55 -6.42 -10.38 8.91
CA ASP A 55 -6.08 -10.08 10.30
C ASP A 55 -6.08 -8.57 10.61
N GLY A 56 -6.37 -7.72 9.62
CA GLY A 56 -6.38 -6.28 9.76
C GLY A 56 -4.99 -5.65 9.77
N ARG A 57 -3.94 -6.40 9.43
CA ARG A 57 -2.57 -5.90 9.33
C ARG A 57 -2.23 -5.55 7.89
N TRP A 58 -1.43 -4.49 7.76
CA TRP A 58 -0.88 -4.05 6.49
C TRP A 58 0.44 -4.77 6.22
N TYR A 59 0.60 -5.25 5.00
CA TYR A 59 1.79 -5.94 4.54
C TYR A 59 2.36 -5.27 3.31
N ARG A 60 3.67 -5.02 3.30
CA ARG A 60 4.43 -4.60 2.11
C ARG A 60 4.72 -5.81 1.24
N ILE A 61 4.60 -5.65 -0.08
CA ILE A 61 4.84 -6.71 -1.06
C ILE A 61 6.34 -6.89 -1.31
N ASP A 62 7.10 -5.80 -1.44
CA ASP A 62 8.52 -5.84 -1.75
C ASP A 62 9.32 -4.73 -1.01
N PRO A 63 10.33 -5.09 -0.19
CA PRO A 63 10.54 -6.42 0.34
C PRO A 63 9.40 -6.83 1.29
N PRO A 64 9.01 -8.13 1.34
CA PRO A 64 7.91 -8.59 2.19
C PRO A 64 8.12 -8.21 3.65
N GLY A 65 7.15 -7.54 4.26
CA GLY A 65 7.24 -7.09 5.64
C GLY A 65 5.89 -6.61 6.19
N GLU A 66 5.72 -6.69 7.51
CA GLU A 66 4.56 -6.11 8.19
C GLU A 66 4.79 -4.59 8.36
N VAL A 67 3.75 -3.79 8.13
CA VAL A 67 3.77 -2.36 8.39
C VAL A 67 3.46 -2.14 9.87
N PHE A 68 4.43 -1.64 10.62
CA PHE A 68 4.26 -1.32 12.02
C PHE A 68 3.44 -0.04 12.24
N LEU A 69 2.85 0.09 13.43
CA LEU A 69 1.94 1.19 13.79
C LEU A 69 2.62 2.56 13.90
N SER A 70 3.95 2.66 13.76
CA SER A 70 4.67 3.94 13.83
C SER A 70 5.72 4.05 12.72
N PRO A 71 5.55 4.97 11.76
CA PRO A 71 4.36 5.80 11.54
C PRO A 71 3.17 4.99 11.02
N SER A 72 1.96 5.29 11.51
CA SER A 72 0.73 4.67 10.99
C SER A 72 0.34 5.32 9.66
N PRO A 73 -0.11 4.53 8.67
CA PRO A 73 -0.67 5.08 7.44
C PRO A 73 -1.96 5.87 7.72
N ILE A 74 -2.11 7.03 7.08
CA ILE A 74 -3.24 7.96 7.26
C ILE A 74 -4.26 7.87 6.12
N ASN A 75 -3.82 7.46 4.93
CA ASN A 75 -4.66 7.25 3.75
C ASN A 75 -4.11 6.11 2.90
N TRP A 76 -4.98 5.59 2.03
CA TRP A 76 -4.63 4.54 1.08
C TRP A 76 -5.26 4.83 -0.28
N ARG A 77 -4.72 4.25 -1.35
CA ARG A 77 -5.37 4.26 -2.66
C ARG A 77 -5.15 2.94 -3.40
N PRO A 78 -6.14 2.47 -4.18
CA PRO A 78 -6.02 1.21 -4.91
C PRO A 78 -5.03 1.32 -6.08
N ALA A 79 -4.29 0.24 -6.33
CA ALA A 79 -3.46 0.05 -7.53
C ALA A 79 -4.14 -0.86 -8.58
N TYR A 80 -5.45 -1.13 -8.41
CA TYR A 80 -6.34 -1.88 -9.33
C TYR A 80 -5.94 -3.32 -9.68
N VAL A 81 -4.91 -3.86 -9.04
CA VAL A 81 -4.49 -5.26 -9.14
C VAL A 81 -4.76 -5.96 -7.82
N ARG A 82 -5.14 -7.24 -7.88
CA ARG A 82 -5.33 -8.09 -6.69
C ARG A 82 -4.29 -9.20 -6.64
N LEU A 83 -3.87 -9.52 -5.44
CA LEU A 83 -3.08 -10.70 -5.15
C LEU A 83 -3.97 -11.95 -5.14
N THR A 84 -3.42 -13.07 -5.60
CA THR A 84 -4.06 -14.37 -5.36
C THR A 84 -3.92 -14.74 -3.88
N PRO A 85 -4.82 -15.58 -3.34
CA PRO A 85 -4.73 -16.07 -1.97
C PRO A 85 -3.39 -16.75 -1.66
N GLU A 86 -2.83 -17.50 -2.61
CA GLU A 86 -1.55 -18.20 -2.47
C GLU A 86 -0.41 -17.21 -2.29
N ARG A 87 -0.38 -16.15 -3.12
CA ARG A 87 0.66 -15.13 -3.03
C ARG A 87 0.53 -14.33 -1.75
N ARG A 88 -0.69 -14.04 -1.30
CA ARG A 88 -0.94 -13.38 -0.01
C ARG A 88 -0.39 -14.21 1.16
N ASN A 89 -0.69 -15.51 1.17
CA ASN A 89 -0.18 -16.42 2.20
C ASN A 89 1.36 -16.54 2.19
N TYR A 90 1.96 -16.53 1.00
CA TYR A 90 3.42 -16.51 0.87
C TYR A 90 4.03 -15.23 1.46
N LEU A 91 3.52 -14.06 1.09
CA LEU A 91 4.02 -12.76 1.57
C LEU A 91 3.89 -12.64 3.09
N ARG A 92 2.76 -13.08 3.64
CA ARG A 92 2.53 -13.09 5.10
C ARG A 92 3.54 -13.96 5.85
N ARG A 93 3.85 -15.16 5.34
CA ARG A 93 4.86 -16.04 5.93
C ARG A 93 6.24 -15.39 5.91
N LYS A 94 6.64 -14.83 4.76
CA LYS A 94 7.91 -14.10 4.62
C LYS A 94 8.00 -12.91 5.56
N ALA A 95 6.93 -12.13 5.71
CA ALA A 95 6.88 -10.99 6.61
C ALA A 95 7.08 -11.38 8.09
N LYS A 96 6.66 -12.60 8.48
CA LYS A 96 6.84 -13.15 9.84
C LYS A 96 8.22 -13.78 10.07
N GLY A 97 9.09 -13.79 9.06
CA GLY A 97 10.43 -14.37 9.16
C GLY A 97 10.49 -15.89 8.92
N ASP A 98 9.40 -16.51 8.44
CA ASP A 98 9.45 -17.91 7.99
C ASP A 98 10.35 -18.00 6.75
N LYS A 99 11.47 -18.72 6.89
CA LYS A 99 12.45 -18.94 5.82
C LYS A 99 11.91 -19.86 4.75
#